data_AF-A0A960K0R7-F1
#
_entry.id   AF-A0A960K0R7-F1
#
_cell.length_a   1.000
_cell.length_b   1.000
_cell.length_c   1.000
_cell.angle_alpha   90.00
_cell.angle_beta   90.00
_cell.angle_gamma   90.00
#
_symmetry.space_group_name_H-M   'P 1'
#
loop_
_entity.id
_entity.type
_entity.pdbx_description
1 polymer ?
#
loop_
_entity_poly.entity_id
_entity_poly.type
_entity_poly.pdbx_seq_one_letter_code
_entity_poly.pdbx_strand_id
1 'polypeptide(L)'
;EFISRRGSFIGLQGLAGELLNDDFEDGRFLLWEAAAEAGGSVVPAPTAALSGELGAEFRLAAGQVAFLERDFRSSEDHLHLRFLFDPGNLGVGLSNEVRLVSGARDGVAEPTISLRLVQDGTVPSLLAFAELDSGDRAETGSLPIPSIGASLVELDWRAAAPGGTDGSLVIKIQDLTSGAVAKAEALGLNNENQRVEILRLGQDIAAGAATQGSMALDRLEVWR
;
A
#
# COMPACT_ATOMS: atom_id res chain seq x y z
N GLU A 1 -19.80 18.76 2.65
CA GLU A 1 -20.44 17.82 1.72
C GLU A 1 -19.61 17.77 0.44
N PHE A 2 -18.80 16.73 0.28
CA PHE A 2 -18.02 16.55 -0.94
C PHE A 2 -18.96 16.10 -2.05
N ILE A 3 -19.20 16.98 -3.03
CA ILE A 3 -19.94 16.64 -4.24
C ILE A 3 -18.91 16.29 -5.31
N SER A 4 -18.76 15.00 -5.58
CA SER A 4 -17.98 14.47 -6.70
C SER A 4 -18.53 15.02 -8.03
N ARG A 5 -17.73 15.85 -8.72
CA ARG A 5 -18.01 16.31 -10.09
C ARG A 5 -17.19 15.44 -11.04
N ARG A 6 -17.89 14.65 -11.85
CA ARG A 6 -17.40 13.58 -12.74
C ARG A 6 -16.14 13.94 -13.54
N GLY A 7 -15.21 12.97 -13.57
CA GLY A 7 -14.06 12.93 -14.49
C GLY A 7 -13.34 11.57 -14.52
N SER A 8 -13.02 10.96 -13.38
CA SER A 8 -12.22 9.71 -13.37
C SER A 8 -12.22 8.91 -12.06
N PHE A 9 -13.27 8.95 -11.25
CA PHE A 9 -13.33 8.14 -10.02
C PHE A 9 -14.71 7.47 -9.91
N ILE A 10 -14.72 6.14 -9.93
CA ILE A 10 -15.91 5.29 -9.74
C ILE A 10 -16.23 5.25 -8.24
N GLY A 11 -17.48 5.55 -7.90
CA GLY A 11 -17.94 5.63 -6.51
C GLY A 11 -18.27 4.27 -5.90
N LEU A 12 -17.85 4.08 -4.65
CA LEU A 12 -18.62 3.70 -3.44
C LEU A 12 -19.80 2.70 -3.50
N GLN A 13 -20.01 1.91 -4.54
CA GLN A 13 -20.80 0.67 -4.45
C GLN A 13 -20.20 -0.44 -5.31
N GLY A 14 -19.74 -1.50 -4.65
CA GLY A 14 -19.48 -2.82 -5.19
C GLY A 14 -18.67 -2.80 -6.47
N LEU A 15 -17.36 -2.59 -6.33
CA LEU A 15 -16.46 -2.87 -7.45
C LEU A 15 -16.64 -4.36 -7.80
N ALA A 16 -16.82 -4.67 -9.09
CA ALA A 16 -16.83 -6.07 -9.50
C ALA A 16 -15.49 -6.68 -9.10
N GLY A 17 -15.50 -7.74 -8.28
CA GLY A 17 -14.27 -8.31 -7.73
C GLY A 17 -13.72 -7.59 -6.49
N GLU A 18 -14.52 -6.81 -5.77
CA GLU A 18 -14.15 -6.26 -4.46
C GLU A 18 -13.73 -7.37 -3.47
N LEU A 19 -12.59 -7.16 -2.82
CA LEU A 19 -12.00 -8.07 -1.84
C LEU A 19 -11.98 -7.48 -0.43
N LEU A 20 -11.78 -6.16 -0.32
CA LEU A 20 -11.73 -5.42 0.94
C LEU A 20 -12.08 -3.95 0.70
N ASN A 21 -12.84 -3.35 1.63
CA ASN A 21 -13.12 -1.92 1.65
C ASN A 21 -13.22 -1.47 3.11
N ASP A 22 -12.31 -0.61 3.54
CA ASP A 22 -12.23 -0.10 4.92
C ASP A 22 -11.93 1.40 4.90
N ASP A 23 -12.89 2.20 5.37
CA ASP A 23 -12.73 3.63 5.60
C ASP A 23 -12.37 3.96 7.05
N PHE A 24 -12.20 2.95 7.92
CA PHE A 24 -11.82 3.05 9.33
C PHE A 24 -12.78 3.83 10.24
N GLU A 25 -13.92 4.29 9.73
CA GLU A 25 -14.90 5.12 10.44
C GLU A 25 -15.62 4.38 11.57
N ASP A 26 -15.63 3.04 11.53
CA ASP A 26 -16.14 2.20 12.61
C ASP A 26 -15.24 2.21 13.88
N GLY A 27 -14.06 2.84 13.78
CA GLY A 27 -13.11 2.97 14.89
C GLY A 27 -12.56 1.63 15.38
N ARG A 28 -12.61 0.61 14.52
CA ARG A 28 -12.17 -0.77 14.80
C ARG A 28 -11.68 -1.42 13.51
N PHE A 29 -10.75 -2.36 13.62
CA PHE A 29 -10.23 -3.14 12.49
C PHE A 29 -11.00 -4.45 12.28
N LEU A 30 -12.34 -4.39 12.18
CA LEU A 30 -13.18 -5.60 12.12
C LEU A 30 -13.01 -6.41 10.82
N LEU A 31 -12.49 -5.78 9.77
CA LEU A 31 -12.23 -6.42 8.48
C LEU A 31 -10.85 -7.10 8.42
N TRP A 32 -10.01 -6.92 9.43
CA TRP A 32 -8.65 -7.45 9.46
C TRP A 32 -8.60 -8.69 10.35
N GLU A 33 -7.95 -9.76 9.87
CA GLU A 33 -7.87 -11.03 10.60
C GLU A 33 -6.85 -10.98 11.73
N ALA A 34 -5.82 -10.15 11.57
CA ALA A 34 -4.80 -9.92 12.58
C ALA A 34 -4.26 -8.49 12.52
N ALA A 35 -3.73 -8.04 13.65
CA ALA A 35 -2.81 -6.92 13.73
C ALA A 35 -1.58 -7.38 14.51
N ALA A 36 -0.39 -7.07 14.01
CA ALA A 36 0.85 -7.43 14.69
C ALA A 36 1.66 -6.18 15.01
N GLU A 37 2.13 -6.16 16.25
CA GLU A 37 2.73 -5.00 16.89
C GLU A 37 3.93 -5.49 17.69
N ALA A 38 5.11 -5.56 17.08
CA ALA A 38 6.35 -5.86 17.81
C ALA A 38 6.91 -4.58 18.44
N GLY A 39 6.11 -3.98 19.33
CA GLY A 39 6.39 -2.69 19.97
C GLY A 39 5.90 -1.46 19.20
N GLY A 40 5.54 -1.60 17.92
CA GLY A 40 4.81 -0.58 17.17
C GLY A 40 3.33 -0.54 17.56
N SER A 41 2.52 0.30 16.92
CA SER A 41 1.07 0.26 17.13
C SER A 41 0.28 0.72 15.91
N VAL A 42 -0.90 0.15 15.70
CA VAL A 42 -1.89 0.62 14.73
C VAL A 42 -3.17 0.96 15.46
N VAL A 43 -3.66 2.20 15.31
CA VAL A 43 -4.89 2.65 15.98
C VAL A 43 -5.77 3.47 15.06
N PRO A 44 -7.11 3.31 15.11
CA PRO A 44 -8.01 4.28 14.51
C PRO A 44 -7.89 5.60 15.26
N ALA A 45 -7.64 6.70 14.54
CA ALA A 45 -7.40 8.00 15.16
C ALA A 45 -7.94 9.16 14.32
N PRO A 46 -8.54 10.20 14.95
CA PRO A 46 -8.93 11.42 14.24
C PRO A 46 -7.75 12.17 13.63
N THR A 47 -6.55 12.01 14.21
CA THR A 47 -5.32 12.59 13.68
C THR A 47 -4.82 11.91 12.41
N ALA A 48 -5.36 10.73 12.07
CA ALA A 48 -5.07 10.02 10.83
C ALA A 48 -6.20 10.09 9.80
N ALA A 49 -7.29 10.81 10.09
CA ALA A 49 -8.40 11.00 9.15
C ALA A 49 -7.93 11.85 7.95
N LEU A 50 -7.92 11.25 6.77
CA LEU A 50 -7.66 11.94 5.49
C LEU A 50 -8.98 12.17 4.73
N SER A 51 -10.02 11.44 5.12
CA SER A 51 -11.44 11.66 4.89
C SER A 51 -12.21 11.39 6.18
N GLY A 52 -13.48 11.79 6.25
CA GLY A 52 -14.33 11.46 7.40
C GLY A 52 -13.81 11.93 8.75
N GLU A 53 -13.98 11.10 9.78
CA GLU A 53 -13.60 11.38 11.17
C GLU A 53 -12.44 10.53 11.68
N LEU A 54 -12.14 9.38 11.07
CA LEU A 54 -11.12 8.45 11.52
C LEU A 54 -10.27 7.92 10.35
N GLY A 55 -9.00 7.68 10.61
CA GLY A 55 -8.13 6.89 9.73
C GLY A 55 -7.24 5.97 10.54
N ALA A 56 -6.48 5.10 9.88
CA ALA A 56 -5.53 4.20 10.52
C ALA A 56 -4.18 4.92 10.74
N GLU A 57 -3.83 5.18 12.01
CA GLU A 57 -2.53 5.71 12.40
C GLU A 57 -1.56 4.56 12.71
N PHE A 58 -0.46 4.48 11.96
CA PHE A 58 0.62 3.54 12.19
C PHE A 58 1.76 4.28 12.89
N ARG A 59 2.10 3.86 14.11
CA ARG A 59 3.21 4.42 14.90
C ARG A 59 4.37 3.44 14.92
N LEU A 60 5.52 3.91 14.49
CA LEU A 60 6.72 3.10 14.28
C LEU A 60 7.92 3.70 15.00
N ALA A 61 8.79 2.82 15.47
CA ALA A 61 10.15 3.12 15.87
C ALA A 61 11.10 2.01 15.35
N ALA A 62 12.41 2.24 15.49
CA ALA A 62 13.44 1.31 15.07
C ALA A 62 13.22 -0.11 15.62
N GLY A 63 13.31 -1.11 14.73
CA GLY A 63 13.14 -2.52 15.05
C GLY A 63 11.71 -2.98 15.28
N GLN A 64 10.72 -2.09 15.17
CA GLN A 64 9.31 -2.41 15.40
C GLN A 64 8.59 -2.78 14.10
N VAL A 65 7.47 -3.49 14.25
CA VAL A 65 6.49 -3.73 13.18
C VAL A 65 5.13 -3.19 13.64
N ALA A 66 4.33 -2.72 12.71
CA ALA A 66 2.93 -2.35 12.91
C ALA A 66 2.21 -2.53 11.59
N PHE A 67 1.35 -3.56 11.51
CA PHE A 67 0.56 -3.83 10.30
C PHE A 67 -0.80 -4.43 10.63
N LEU A 68 -1.73 -4.26 9.68
CA LEU A 68 -2.99 -4.98 9.60
C LEU A 68 -2.87 -6.06 8.54
N GLU A 69 -3.46 -7.23 8.77
CA GLU A 69 -3.40 -8.38 7.87
C GLU A 69 -4.78 -8.87 7.45
N ARG A 70 -4.91 -9.20 6.17
CA ARG A 70 -6.09 -9.81 5.57
C ARG A 70 -5.67 -11.02 4.74
N ASP A 71 -6.23 -12.19 5.06
CA ASP A 71 -6.17 -13.38 4.21
C ASP A 71 -7.42 -13.40 3.31
N PHE A 72 -7.22 -13.41 1.98
CA PHE A 72 -8.31 -13.50 1.02
C PHE A 72 -8.87 -14.92 0.86
N ARG A 73 -8.15 -15.94 1.34
CA ARG A 73 -8.42 -17.39 1.17
C ARG A 73 -8.47 -17.84 -0.30
N SER A 74 -8.14 -16.94 -1.22
CA SER A 74 -8.06 -17.15 -2.66
C SER A 74 -6.70 -16.67 -3.16
N SER A 75 -6.14 -17.40 -4.12
CA SER A 75 -4.88 -17.04 -4.77
C SER A 75 -5.15 -16.08 -5.91
N GLU A 76 -5.01 -14.79 -5.64
CA GLU A 76 -5.26 -13.71 -6.60
C GLU A 76 -4.13 -13.60 -7.63
N ASP A 77 -4.49 -13.45 -8.90
CA ASP A 77 -3.58 -13.21 -10.03
C ASP A 77 -3.68 -11.77 -10.57
N HIS A 78 -4.61 -10.97 -10.03
CA HIS A 78 -4.73 -9.54 -10.25
C HIS A 78 -5.19 -8.91 -8.93
N LEU A 79 -4.51 -7.85 -8.52
CA LEU A 79 -4.89 -7.04 -7.38
C LEU A 79 -4.77 -5.56 -7.73
N HIS A 80 -5.84 -4.82 -7.46
CA HIS A 80 -5.84 -3.37 -7.46
C HIS A 80 -6.13 -2.87 -6.05
N LEU A 81 -5.33 -1.92 -5.58
CA LEU A 81 -5.53 -1.23 -4.32
C LEU A 81 -5.59 0.27 -4.54
N ARG A 82 -6.43 0.94 -3.76
CA ARG A 82 -6.50 2.38 -3.68
C ARG A 82 -6.67 2.82 -2.24
N PHE A 83 -5.92 3.83 -1.82
CA PHE A 83 -6.04 4.41 -0.48
C PHE A 83 -5.53 5.85 -0.45
N LEU A 84 -5.92 6.57 0.59
CA LEU A 84 -5.32 7.85 0.95
C LEU A 84 -4.11 7.60 1.86
N PHE A 85 -3.04 8.35 1.63
CA PHE A 85 -1.81 8.25 2.39
C PHE A 85 -1.26 9.62 2.74
N ASP A 86 -0.86 9.78 4.01
CA ASP A 86 -0.04 10.91 4.46
C ASP A 86 1.16 10.33 5.22
N PRO A 87 2.41 10.59 4.78
CA PRO A 87 3.59 10.14 5.52
C PRO A 87 3.71 10.77 6.92
N GLY A 88 2.96 11.84 7.20
CA GLY A 88 2.86 12.46 8.51
C GLY A 88 4.22 13.00 8.97
N ASN A 89 4.65 12.56 10.15
CA ASN A 89 5.98 12.88 10.68
C ASN A 89 6.93 11.68 10.64
N LEU A 90 6.58 10.62 9.91
CA LEU A 90 7.40 9.43 9.79
C LEU A 90 8.73 9.79 9.14
N GLY A 91 9.78 9.81 9.95
CA GLY A 91 11.14 9.87 9.46
C GLY A 91 11.54 8.51 8.93
N VAL A 92 11.82 8.41 7.63
CA VAL A 92 12.49 7.25 7.04
C VAL A 92 13.95 7.63 6.90
N GLY A 93 14.80 7.16 7.81
CA GLY A 93 16.23 7.49 7.73
C GLY A 93 16.82 7.11 6.37
N LEU A 94 17.89 7.81 5.96
CA LEU A 94 18.55 7.60 4.67
C LEU A 94 18.83 6.12 4.41
N SER A 95 18.53 5.66 3.19
CA SER A 95 18.71 4.27 2.75
C SER A 95 17.89 3.22 3.52
N ASN A 96 16.92 3.65 4.34
CA ASN A 96 15.87 2.75 4.84
C ASN A 96 14.64 2.82 3.95
N GLU A 97 13.80 1.82 4.11
CA GLU A 97 12.48 1.74 3.51
C GLU A 97 11.46 1.39 4.58
N VAL A 98 10.24 1.86 4.37
CA VAL A 98 9.06 1.41 5.09
C VAL A 98 8.16 0.72 4.09
N ARG A 99 7.79 -0.52 4.37
CA ARG A 99 6.78 -1.24 3.62
C ARG A 99 5.42 -0.66 4.00
N LEU A 100 4.68 -0.18 3.01
CA LEU A 100 3.32 0.34 3.21
C LEU A 100 2.28 -0.73 2.88
N VAL A 101 2.58 -1.54 1.86
CA VAL A 101 1.72 -2.63 1.41
C VAL A 101 2.61 -3.83 1.11
N SER A 102 2.16 -5.02 1.50
CA SER A 102 2.75 -6.27 1.04
C SER A 102 1.67 -7.28 0.67
N GLY A 103 1.83 -7.94 -0.47
CA GLY A 103 0.99 -9.05 -0.90
C GLY A 103 1.85 -10.28 -1.06
N ALA A 104 1.45 -11.41 -0.47
CA ALA A 104 2.24 -12.64 -0.47
C ALA A 104 1.36 -13.89 -0.57
N ARG A 105 1.96 -15.01 -0.96
CA ARG A 105 1.38 -16.34 -0.70
C ARG A 105 1.46 -16.66 0.79
N ASP A 106 0.52 -17.45 1.30
CA ASP A 106 0.55 -17.89 2.69
C ASP A 106 1.83 -18.71 2.98
N GLY A 107 2.41 -18.49 4.16
CA GLY A 107 3.65 -19.12 4.59
C GLY A 107 4.93 -18.66 3.87
N VAL A 108 4.87 -17.68 2.98
CA VAL A 108 6.05 -17.12 2.28
C VAL A 108 6.51 -15.82 2.94
N ALA A 109 7.81 -15.74 3.25
CA ALA A 109 8.38 -14.60 3.96
C ALA A 109 8.62 -13.37 3.06
N GLU A 110 9.06 -13.61 1.81
CA GLU A 110 9.23 -12.54 0.84
C GLU A 110 7.91 -12.27 0.12
N PRO A 111 7.49 -11.00 -0.02
CA PRO A 111 6.20 -10.74 -0.62
C PRO A 111 6.31 -10.76 -2.14
N THR A 112 5.25 -11.26 -2.75
CA THR A 112 5.04 -11.27 -4.20
C THR A 112 4.90 -9.87 -4.76
N ILE A 113 4.26 -8.97 -4.02
CA ILE A 113 4.19 -7.54 -4.34
C ILE A 113 4.46 -6.69 -3.11
N SER A 114 4.97 -5.48 -3.32
CA SER A 114 5.01 -4.50 -2.25
C SER A 114 5.05 -3.08 -2.77
N LEU A 115 4.47 -2.18 -1.99
CA LEU A 115 4.67 -0.75 -2.10
C LEU A 115 5.53 -0.28 -0.93
N ARG A 116 6.58 0.48 -1.25
CA ARG A 116 7.58 0.93 -0.29
C ARG A 116 7.69 2.45 -0.30
N LEU A 117 7.65 3.03 0.89
CA LEU A 117 8.13 4.38 1.15
C LEU A 117 9.64 4.34 1.29
N VAL A 118 10.32 5.05 0.41
CA VAL A 118 11.78 5.18 0.43
C VAL A 118 12.16 6.63 0.62
N GLN A 119 13.34 6.83 1.21
CA GLN A 119 13.94 8.15 1.32
C GLN A 119 15.33 8.16 0.70
N ASP A 120 15.39 8.69 -0.52
CA ASP A 120 16.64 9.00 -1.23
C ASP A 120 16.77 10.52 -1.36
N GLY A 121 17.58 11.11 -0.49
CA GLY A 121 17.70 12.57 -0.35
C GLY A 121 16.63 13.19 0.55
N THR A 122 16.04 14.32 0.13
CA THR A 122 15.17 15.15 0.98
C THR A 122 13.69 14.96 0.75
N VAL A 123 13.28 14.27 -0.32
CA VAL A 123 11.87 14.08 -0.68
C VAL A 123 11.54 12.60 -0.57
N PRO A 124 10.57 12.20 0.27
CA PRO A 124 10.11 10.82 0.30
C PRO A 124 9.50 10.44 -1.05
N SER A 125 9.66 9.18 -1.44
CA SER A 125 9.11 8.65 -2.68
C SER A 125 8.48 7.29 -2.44
N LEU A 126 7.51 6.91 -3.27
CA LEU A 126 6.98 5.57 -3.34
C LEU A 126 7.55 4.84 -4.56
N LEU A 127 7.90 3.58 -4.37
CA LEU A 127 8.15 2.63 -5.45
C LEU A 127 7.45 1.33 -5.12
N ALA A 128 7.09 0.57 -6.16
CA ALA A 128 6.59 -0.78 -5.98
C ALA A 128 7.53 -1.80 -6.59
N PHE A 129 7.49 -3.01 -6.07
CA PHE A 129 8.13 -4.17 -6.68
C PHE A 129 7.18 -5.35 -6.83
N ALA A 130 7.49 -6.23 -7.77
CA ALA A 130 6.87 -7.53 -7.95
C ALA A 130 7.94 -8.62 -8.10
N GLU A 131 7.67 -9.79 -7.53
CA GLU A 131 8.46 -11.01 -7.71
C GLU A 131 8.27 -11.54 -9.14
N LEU A 132 9.36 -12.01 -9.73
CA LEU A 132 9.37 -12.72 -11.02
C LEU A 132 9.51 -14.22 -10.78
N ASP A 133 9.19 -15.02 -11.79
CA ASP A 133 9.29 -16.48 -11.71
C ASP A 133 10.73 -17.00 -11.62
N SER A 134 11.71 -16.16 -11.96
CA SER A 134 13.13 -16.43 -11.69
C SER A 134 13.51 -16.29 -10.20
N GLY A 135 12.64 -15.69 -9.38
CA GLY A 135 12.94 -15.25 -8.02
C GLY A 135 13.56 -13.84 -7.96
N ASP A 136 13.82 -13.21 -9.12
CA ASP A 136 14.26 -11.80 -9.18
C ASP A 136 13.10 -10.84 -8.89
N ARG A 137 13.42 -9.55 -8.75
CA ARG A 137 12.43 -8.48 -8.56
C ARG A 137 12.39 -7.56 -9.76
N ALA A 138 11.19 -7.20 -10.19
CA ALA A 138 10.94 -6.07 -11.05
C ALA A 138 10.45 -4.89 -10.21
N GLU A 139 10.95 -3.68 -10.49
CA GLU A 139 10.60 -2.47 -9.75
C GLU A 139 10.01 -1.42 -10.69
N THR A 140 9.05 -0.66 -10.19
CA THR A 140 8.64 0.59 -10.85
C THR A 140 9.72 1.65 -10.67
N GLY A 141 9.68 2.71 -11.48
CA GLY A 141 10.33 3.97 -11.10
C GLY A 141 9.78 4.49 -9.77
N SER A 142 10.59 5.26 -9.03
CA SER A 142 10.13 5.94 -7.82
C SER A 142 9.36 7.22 -8.17
N LEU A 143 8.29 7.48 -7.42
CA LEU A 143 7.47 8.67 -7.55
C LEU A 143 7.54 9.50 -6.28
N PRO A 144 7.88 10.79 -6.35
CA PRO A 144 7.92 11.65 -5.18
C PRO A 144 6.52 11.81 -4.60
N ILE A 145 6.44 11.86 -3.27
CA ILE A 145 5.23 12.23 -2.55
C ILE A 145 5.48 13.49 -1.74
N PRO A 146 4.45 14.33 -1.51
CA PRO A 146 4.59 15.45 -0.60
C PRO A 146 4.95 14.92 0.79
N SER A 147 5.87 15.62 1.48
CA SER A 147 6.24 15.28 2.86
C SER A 147 5.18 15.70 3.89
N ILE A 148 4.18 16.47 3.46
CA ILE A 148 3.06 16.95 4.27
C ILE A 148 1.81 16.92 3.38
N GLY A 149 0.73 16.34 3.90
CA GLY A 149 -0.56 16.32 3.23
C GLY A 149 -0.84 15.01 2.49
N ALA A 150 -2.11 14.79 2.19
CA ALA A 150 -2.60 13.53 1.67
C ALA A 150 -2.34 13.36 0.17
N SER A 151 -2.03 12.12 -0.21
CA SER A 151 -2.02 11.64 -1.59
C SER A 151 -3.01 10.49 -1.76
N LEU A 152 -3.70 10.44 -2.90
CA LEU A 152 -4.40 9.24 -3.34
C LEU A 152 -3.39 8.34 -4.05
N VAL A 153 -3.22 7.13 -3.55
CA VAL A 153 -2.28 6.14 -4.08
C VAL A 153 -3.07 4.98 -4.67
N GLU A 154 -2.72 4.59 -5.90
CA GLU A 154 -3.20 3.37 -6.54
C GLU A 154 -2.02 2.43 -6.84
N LEU A 155 -2.21 1.15 -6.55
CA LEU A 155 -1.31 0.05 -6.92
C LEU A 155 -2.11 -0.96 -7.73
N ASP A 156 -1.68 -1.25 -8.95
CA ASP A 156 -2.28 -2.27 -9.81
C ASP A 156 -1.21 -3.31 -10.16
N TRP A 157 -1.45 -4.56 -9.80
CA TRP A 157 -0.56 -5.67 -10.10
C TRP A 157 -1.31 -6.79 -10.79
N ARG A 158 -0.67 -7.38 -11.80
CA ARG A 158 -1.21 -8.50 -12.55
C ARG A 158 -0.12 -9.52 -12.86
N ALA A 159 -0.41 -10.79 -12.60
CA ALA A 159 0.38 -11.93 -13.05
C ALA A 159 0.26 -12.12 -14.57
N ALA A 160 1.33 -12.56 -15.20
CA ALA A 160 1.33 -12.93 -16.60
C ALA A 160 0.37 -14.10 -16.88
N ALA A 161 -0.16 -14.15 -18.10
CA ALA A 161 -0.85 -15.32 -18.61
C ALA A 161 0.09 -16.54 -18.65
N PRO A 162 -0.43 -17.78 -18.59
CA PRO A 162 0.41 -18.98 -18.59
C PRO A 162 1.40 -19.04 -19.75
N GLY A 163 2.70 -19.06 -19.42
CA GLY A 163 3.80 -19.08 -20.39
C GLY A 163 4.04 -17.76 -21.13
N GLY A 164 3.41 -16.67 -20.67
CA GLY A 164 3.56 -15.32 -21.19
C GLY A 164 4.45 -14.44 -20.31
N THR A 165 4.74 -13.25 -20.80
CA THR A 165 5.45 -12.19 -20.07
C THR A 165 4.63 -10.91 -20.07
N ASP A 166 3.30 -11.01 -20.00
CA ASP A 166 2.37 -9.88 -20.09
C ASP A 166 1.89 -9.40 -18.71
N GLY A 167 2.58 -9.81 -17.64
CA GLY A 167 2.34 -9.29 -16.30
C GLY A 167 2.73 -7.82 -16.19
N SER A 168 2.16 -7.14 -15.19
CA SER A 168 2.37 -5.71 -14.97
C SER A 168 2.32 -5.33 -13.50
N LEU A 169 3.04 -4.26 -13.18
CA LEU A 169 2.97 -3.56 -11.91
C LEU A 169 2.93 -2.05 -12.19
N VAL A 170 1.90 -1.38 -11.69
CA VAL A 170 1.67 0.04 -11.93
C VAL A 170 1.39 0.74 -10.61
N ILE A 171 2.05 1.88 -10.40
CA ILE A 171 1.70 2.81 -9.33
C ILE A 171 1.22 4.13 -9.92
N LYS A 172 0.20 4.72 -9.30
CA LYS A 172 -0.22 6.09 -9.57
C LYS A 172 -0.38 6.84 -8.25
N ILE A 173 -0.02 8.11 -8.28
CA ILE A 173 -0.12 8.99 -7.13
C ILE A 173 -0.78 10.28 -7.59
N GLN A 174 -1.80 10.71 -6.87
CA GLN A 174 -2.35 12.04 -7.00
C GLN A 174 -2.10 12.80 -5.70
N ASP A 175 -1.34 13.89 -5.78
CA ASP A 175 -1.25 14.87 -4.69
C ASP A 175 -2.60 15.59 -4.58
N LEU A 176 -3.27 15.48 -3.44
CA LEU A 176 -4.59 16.07 -3.23
C LEU A 176 -4.55 17.58 -2.99
N THR A 177 -3.38 18.13 -2.67
CA THR A 177 -3.18 19.58 -2.51
C THR A 177 -2.99 20.26 -3.85
N SER A 178 -2.09 19.75 -4.69
CA SER A 178 -1.79 20.36 -6.00
C SER A 178 -2.68 19.83 -7.13
N GLY A 179 -3.29 18.66 -6.95
CA GLY A 179 -3.99 17.92 -8.00
C GLY A 179 -3.05 17.26 -9.01
N ALA A 180 -1.73 17.32 -8.82
CA ALA A 180 -0.77 16.71 -9.72
C ALA A 180 -0.88 15.18 -9.68
N VAL A 181 -0.79 14.55 -10.85
CA VAL A 181 -0.85 13.09 -11.01
C VAL A 181 0.46 12.59 -11.59
N ALA A 182 1.04 11.57 -10.97
CA ALA A 182 2.22 10.86 -11.42
C ALA A 182 1.96 9.36 -11.56
N LYS A 183 2.68 8.70 -12.46
CA LYS A 183 2.58 7.27 -12.74
C LYS A 183 3.97 6.68 -12.98
N ALA A 184 4.21 5.48 -12.46
CA ALA A 184 5.36 4.65 -12.81
C ALA A 184 4.89 3.21 -12.99
N GLU A 185 5.61 2.44 -13.81
CA GLU A 185 5.23 1.07 -14.14
C GLU A 185 6.44 0.18 -14.44
N ALA A 186 6.25 -1.10 -14.18
CA ALA A 186 7.07 -2.20 -14.65
C ALA A 186 6.16 -3.12 -15.48
N LEU A 187 6.43 -3.21 -16.78
CA LEU A 187 5.62 -3.96 -17.73
C LEU A 187 6.43 -5.14 -18.28
N GLY A 188 5.73 -6.10 -18.87
CA GLY A 188 6.40 -7.21 -19.52
C GLY A 188 6.91 -8.25 -18.52
N LEU A 189 6.25 -8.38 -17.36
CA LEU A 189 6.73 -9.21 -16.27
C LEU A 189 6.52 -10.69 -16.58
N ASN A 190 7.54 -11.51 -16.31
CA ASN A 190 7.45 -12.98 -16.32
C ASN A 190 7.17 -13.45 -14.88
N ASN A 191 5.89 -13.47 -14.51
CA ASN A 191 5.42 -13.70 -13.14
C ASN A 191 4.13 -14.56 -13.11
N GLU A 192 3.96 -15.46 -14.08
CA GLU A 192 2.75 -16.27 -14.24
C GLU A 192 2.52 -17.25 -13.08
N ASN A 193 3.56 -17.60 -12.31
CA ASN A 193 3.46 -18.47 -11.14
C ASN A 193 3.22 -17.70 -9.83
N GLN A 194 3.18 -16.37 -9.86
CA GLN A 194 3.03 -15.54 -8.67
C GLN A 194 1.57 -15.33 -8.29
N ARG A 195 1.26 -15.37 -6.99
CA ARG A 195 -0.10 -15.21 -6.46
C ARG A 195 -0.07 -14.40 -5.17
N VAL A 196 -1.17 -13.70 -4.88
CA VAL A 196 -1.38 -13.00 -3.61
C VAL A 196 -2.54 -13.65 -2.87
N GLU A 197 -2.31 -14.07 -1.64
CA GLU A 197 -3.31 -14.69 -0.74
C GLU A 197 -3.48 -13.84 0.52
N ILE A 198 -2.38 -13.27 1.01
CA ILE A 198 -2.34 -12.40 2.17
C ILE A 198 -1.99 -10.99 1.73
N LEU A 199 -2.75 -10.01 2.20
CA LEU A 199 -2.45 -8.59 2.13
C LEU A 199 -2.09 -8.06 3.51
N ARG A 200 -0.98 -7.34 3.62
CA ARG A 200 -0.61 -6.57 4.81
C ARG A 200 -0.55 -5.09 4.48
N LEU A 201 -1.13 -4.28 5.36
CA LEU A 201 -1.11 -2.83 5.32
C LEU A 201 -0.27 -2.31 6.48
N GLY A 202 0.77 -1.54 6.19
CA GLY A 202 1.75 -1.07 7.16
C GLY A 202 3.08 -1.82 7.10
N GLN A 203 3.91 -1.59 8.13
CA GLN A 203 5.27 -2.10 8.23
C GLN A 203 5.25 -3.52 8.83
N ASP A 204 5.44 -4.53 7.97
CA ASP A 204 5.37 -5.95 8.32
C ASP A 204 6.73 -6.62 8.61
N ILE A 205 7.82 -5.88 8.44
CA ILE A 205 9.18 -6.29 8.81
C ILE A 205 9.79 -5.29 9.79
N ALA A 206 10.81 -5.68 10.55
CA ALA A 206 11.43 -4.78 11.52
C ALA A 206 11.90 -3.47 10.83
N ALA A 207 11.38 -2.33 11.29
CA ALA A 207 11.71 -1.04 10.72
C ALA A 207 13.20 -0.72 10.87
N GLY A 208 13.78 -0.04 9.88
CA GLY A 208 15.19 0.34 9.89
C GLY A 208 15.54 1.23 11.09
N ALA A 209 16.82 1.25 11.49
CA ALA A 209 17.29 1.87 12.74
C ALA A 209 17.01 3.38 12.87
N ALA A 210 16.72 4.06 11.77
CA ALA A 210 16.37 5.48 11.74
C ALA A 210 14.90 5.73 11.34
N THR A 211 14.05 4.71 11.45
CA THR A 211 12.61 4.85 11.25
C THR A 211 11.95 5.26 12.56
N GLN A 212 11.27 6.40 12.59
CA GLN A 212 10.53 6.84 13.76
C GLN A 212 9.41 7.82 13.38
N GLY A 213 8.26 7.70 14.03
CA GLY A 213 7.13 8.64 13.90
C GLY A 213 5.84 7.90 13.60
N SER A 214 4.91 8.60 12.95
CA SER A 214 3.66 8.04 12.50
C SER A 214 3.29 8.46 11.09
N MET A 215 2.55 7.57 10.44
CA MET A 215 1.94 7.76 9.13
C MET A 215 0.44 7.46 9.21
N ALA A 216 -0.32 8.02 8.27
CA ALA A 216 -1.76 7.84 8.18
C ALA A 216 -2.14 7.16 6.87
N LEU A 217 -3.02 6.16 6.97
CA LEU A 217 -3.68 5.52 5.85
C LEU A 217 -5.19 5.57 6.05
N ASP A 218 -5.92 5.78 4.98
CA ASP A 218 -7.37 5.94 5.04
C ASP A 218 -8.03 5.51 3.72
N ARG A 219 -9.33 5.24 3.74
CA ARG A 219 -10.15 4.96 2.54
C ARG A 219 -9.58 3.83 1.68
N LEU A 220 -9.23 2.71 2.30
CA LEU A 220 -8.66 1.56 1.59
C LEU A 220 -9.76 0.83 0.81
N GLU A 221 -9.49 0.61 -0.48
CA GLU A 221 -10.27 -0.23 -1.36
C GLU A 221 -9.34 -1.23 -2.04
N VAL A 222 -9.76 -2.50 -2.14
CA VAL A 222 -9.03 -3.60 -2.79
C VAL A 222 -9.97 -4.41 -3.65
N TRP A 223 -9.60 -4.65 -4.90
CA TRP A 223 -10.39 -5.41 -5.87
C TRP A 223 -9.51 -6.09 -6.93
N ARG A 224 -10.14 -6.85 -7.84
CA ARG A 224 -9.53 -7.48 -9.01
C ARG A 224 -9.63 -6.58 -10.24
#